data_AF-A0A7V9NGY8-F1
#
_entry.id   AF-A0A7V9NGY8-F1
#
_cell.length_a   1.000
_cell.length_b   1.000
_cell.length_c   1.000
_cell.angle_alpha   90.00
_cell.angle_beta   90.00
_cell.angle_gamma   90.00
#
_symmetry.space_group_name_H-M   'P 1'
#
loop_
_entity.id
_entity.type
_entity.pdbx_description
1 polymer ?
#
loop_
_entity_poly.entity_id
_entity_poly.type
_entity_poly.pdbx_seq_one_letter_code
_entity_poly.pdbx_strand_id
1 'polypeptide(L)'
;MEGERVLERPANQWTLTQRYTERAVEFIERSRSRPFFLYLAYSHPHTPVFASKEFWGKSPRGHYGDTVEEIDWSVRRIVETLTELKLDRNTLVVFTSDNGPWLTMRQLGGSAGMLRDGKGTTWEGGMRVPAIFWWPGRIQPQVVTGVGSTLDLTPTFASLARADLAKDRVYDSVDQSPTLLQGAPSARDVVFFYRLQDVYAVRMGPYKAHFVTESSFGEGTQRTEHDPPLLFNVDEDPSESFDISARHPDVLEKIRALVREHRATIQPVENQLNRYPPGEKRGEEGLRPWGK
;
A
#
# COMPACT_ATOMS: atom_id res chain seq x y z
N MET A 1 0.68 -16.22 15.71
CA MET A 1 0.99 -15.91 17.13
C MET A 1 -0.22 -15.22 17.74
N GLU A 2 -0.34 -15.21 19.06
CA GLU A 2 -1.26 -14.34 19.79
C GLU A 2 -0.47 -13.62 20.88
N GLY A 3 -0.29 -12.30 20.73
CA GLY A 3 0.78 -11.61 21.44
C GLY A 3 2.13 -12.27 21.13
N GLU A 4 2.84 -12.67 22.18
CA GLU A 4 4.13 -13.36 22.08
C GLU A 4 4.00 -14.89 21.99
N ARG A 5 2.79 -15.44 22.14
CA ARG A 5 2.55 -16.89 22.14
C ARG A 5 2.54 -17.45 20.72
N VAL A 6 3.40 -18.43 20.45
CA VAL A 6 3.35 -19.21 19.20
C VAL A 6 2.17 -20.17 19.26
N LEU A 7 1.24 -20.02 18.31
CA LEU A 7 0.07 -20.91 18.20
C LEU A 7 0.38 -22.14 17.34
N GLU A 8 1.19 -21.97 16.30
CA GLU A 8 1.46 -22.98 15.29
C GLU A 8 2.75 -22.62 14.53
N ARG A 9 3.63 -23.61 14.30
CA ARG A 9 4.86 -23.47 13.50
C ARG A 9 5.22 -24.82 12.84
N PRO A 10 5.42 -24.88 11.50
CA PRO A 10 5.14 -23.84 10.52
C PRO A 10 3.64 -23.50 10.50
N ALA A 11 3.28 -22.25 10.24
CA ALA A 11 1.88 -21.85 10.17
C ALA A 11 1.18 -22.55 9.00
N ASN A 12 -0.04 -23.04 9.21
CA ASN A 12 -0.83 -23.63 8.14
C ASN A 12 -1.44 -22.53 7.24
N GLN A 13 -0.76 -22.24 6.13
CA GLN A 13 -1.11 -21.15 5.22
C GLN A 13 -2.53 -21.29 4.64
N TRP A 14 -3.02 -22.50 4.44
CA TRP A 14 -4.38 -22.80 3.95
C TRP A 14 -5.51 -22.24 4.81
N THR A 15 -5.23 -21.85 6.05
CA THR A 15 -6.23 -21.41 7.03
C THR A 15 -6.02 -19.97 7.50
N LEU A 16 -4.95 -19.29 7.05
CA LEU A 16 -4.56 -18.01 7.63
C LEU A 16 -5.58 -16.91 7.38
N THR A 17 -6.14 -16.82 6.18
CA THR A 17 -7.13 -15.78 5.84
C THR A 17 -8.35 -15.93 6.74
N GLN A 18 -8.99 -17.10 6.77
CA GLN A 18 -10.11 -17.41 7.68
C GLN A 18 -9.80 -17.10 9.16
N ARG A 19 -8.66 -17.56 9.67
CA ARG A 19 -8.29 -17.32 11.08
C ARG A 19 -8.11 -15.84 11.40
N TYR A 20 -7.59 -15.06 10.46
CA TYR A 20 -7.48 -13.61 10.62
C TYR A 20 -8.85 -12.95 10.60
N THR A 21 -9.75 -13.39 9.72
CA THR A 21 -11.15 -12.94 9.65
C THR A 21 -11.90 -13.23 10.94
N GLU A 22 -11.83 -14.46 11.45
CA GLU A 22 -12.48 -14.88 12.70
C GLU A 22 -11.99 -14.02 13.86
N ARG A 23 -10.67 -13.82 13.97
CA ARG A 23 -10.09 -12.98 15.03
C ARG A 23 -10.52 -11.51 14.93
N ALA A 24 -10.68 -11.00 13.71
CA ALA A 24 -11.18 -9.65 13.47
C ALA A 24 -12.65 -9.51 13.90
N VAL A 25 -13.51 -10.46 13.52
CA VAL A 25 -14.93 -10.50 13.92
C VAL A 25 -15.06 -10.56 15.44
N GLU A 26 -14.36 -11.49 16.10
CA GLU A 26 -14.33 -11.60 17.57
C GLU A 26 -13.86 -10.29 18.24
N PHE A 27 -12.92 -9.57 17.61
CA PHE A 27 -12.45 -8.29 18.12
C PHE A 27 -13.52 -7.20 18.05
N ILE A 28 -14.25 -7.14 16.95
CA ILE A 28 -15.34 -6.18 16.77
C ILE A 28 -16.46 -6.48 17.77
N GLU A 29 -16.88 -7.74 17.88
CA GLU A 29 -17.91 -8.18 18.82
C GLU A 29 -17.58 -7.84 20.27
N ARG A 30 -16.36 -8.15 20.73
CA ARG A 30 -15.92 -7.84 22.11
C ARG A 30 -15.71 -6.34 22.36
N SER A 31 -15.54 -5.56 21.29
CA SER A 31 -15.26 -4.12 21.40
C SER A 31 -16.48 -3.24 21.14
N ARG A 32 -17.66 -3.82 20.85
CA ARG A 32 -18.89 -3.11 20.46
C ARG A 32 -19.32 -1.94 21.37
N SER A 33 -18.88 -1.90 22.62
CA SER A 33 -19.21 -0.85 23.60
C SER A 33 -18.15 0.26 23.73
N ARG A 34 -17.08 0.22 22.94
CA ARG A 34 -15.98 1.22 22.98
C ARG A 34 -15.41 1.48 21.59
N PRO A 35 -14.77 2.65 21.36
CA PRO A 35 -13.99 2.86 20.14
C PRO A 35 -12.89 1.79 20.02
N PHE A 36 -12.63 1.36 18.78
CA PHE A 36 -11.59 0.37 18.49
C PHE A 36 -10.79 0.76 17.25
N PHE A 37 -9.57 0.25 17.17
CA PHE A 37 -8.71 0.30 15.99
C PHE A 37 -8.29 -1.13 15.64
N LEU A 38 -8.62 -1.57 14.43
CA LEU A 38 -8.24 -2.87 13.90
C LEU A 38 -7.32 -2.66 12.70
N TYR A 39 -6.06 -3.06 12.84
CA TYR A 39 -5.15 -3.20 11.71
C TYR A 39 -5.09 -4.66 11.28
N LEU A 40 -5.62 -4.96 10.10
CA LEU A 40 -5.76 -6.32 9.57
C LEU A 40 -4.92 -6.48 8.31
N ALA A 41 -3.67 -6.88 8.49
CA ALA A 41 -2.74 -7.17 7.41
C ALA A 41 -2.73 -8.66 7.09
N TYR A 42 -3.46 -9.06 6.04
CA TYR A 42 -3.39 -10.44 5.55
C TYR A 42 -1.98 -10.75 5.04
N SER A 43 -1.52 -11.98 5.30
CA SER A 43 -0.27 -12.48 4.70
C SER A 43 -0.43 -12.71 3.20
N HIS A 44 -1.66 -13.00 2.77
CA HIS A 44 -2.06 -13.14 1.38
C HIS A 44 -2.44 -11.77 0.77
N PRO A 45 -2.30 -11.56 -0.56
CA PRO A 45 -2.02 -12.56 -1.60
C PRO A 45 -0.53 -12.72 -1.91
N HIS A 46 0.38 -12.42 -0.96
CA HIS A 46 1.80 -12.66 -1.15
C HIS A 46 2.07 -14.14 -1.45
N THR A 47 2.99 -14.43 -2.37
CA THR A 47 3.37 -15.79 -2.74
C THR A 47 4.22 -16.48 -1.66
N PRO A 48 4.19 -17.82 -1.54
CA PRO A 48 3.30 -18.75 -2.24
C PRO A 48 1.84 -18.53 -1.87
N VAL A 49 0.94 -18.61 -2.85
CA VAL A 49 -0.49 -18.32 -2.65
C VAL A 49 -1.22 -19.52 -2.08
N PHE A 50 -2.12 -19.29 -1.13
CA PHE A 50 -3.00 -20.29 -0.53
C PHE A 50 -4.39 -19.71 -0.36
N ALA A 51 -5.39 -20.56 -0.52
CA ALA A 51 -6.77 -20.25 -0.16
C ALA A 51 -7.42 -21.46 0.50
N SER A 52 -8.43 -21.26 1.33
CA SER A 52 -9.14 -22.37 1.98
C SER A 52 -9.81 -23.30 0.95
N LYS A 53 -10.22 -24.49 1.40
CA LYS A 53 -10.86 -25.51 0.54
C LYS A 53 -12.09 -24.99 -0.21
N GLU A 54 -12.83 -24.06 0.40
CA GLU A 54 -14.03 -23.47 -0.17
C GLU A 54 -13.73 -22.62 -1.40
N PHE A 55 -12.56 -21.98 -1.44
CA PHE A 55 -12.12 -21.08 -2.51
C PHE A 55 -11.12 -21.73 -3.48
N TRP A 56 -10.40 -22.75 -3.06
CA TRP A 56 -9.36 -23.36 -3.88
C TRP A 56 -9.91 -23.99 -5.17
N GLY A 57 -9.36 -23.57 -6.31
CA GLY A 57 -9.72 -24.00 -7.65
C GLY A 57 -11.09 -23.49 -8.13
N LYS A 58 -11.56 -22.34 -7.62
CA LYS A 58 -12.87 -21.77 -7.96
C LYS A 58 -12.77 -20.56 -8.86
N SER A 59 -11.73 -19.76 -8.70
CA SER A 59 -11.57 -18.52 -9.42
C SER A 59 -11.15 -18.78 -10.87
N PRO A 60 -11.73 -18.07 -11.86
CA PRO A 60 -11.24 -18.09 -13.23
C PRO A 60 -9.82 -17.52 -13.37
N ARG A 61 -9.31 -16.80 -12.35
CA ARG A 61 -7.93 -16.30 -12.28
C ARG A 61 -6.94 -17.29 -11.65
N GLY A 62 -7.34 -18.56 -11.50
CA GLY A 62 -6.51 -19.59 -10.86
C GLY A 62 -6.21 -19.26 -9.40
N HIS A 63 -5.11 -19.82 -8.87
CA HIS A 63 -4.84 -19.80 -7.42
C HIS A 63 -4.60 -18.42 -6.81
N TYR A 64 -4.09 -17.46 -7.58
CA TYR A 64 -4.06 -16.08 -7.11
C TYR A 64 -5.49 -15.52 -6.99
N GLY A 65 -6.35 -15.82 -7.95
CA GLY A 65 -7.77 -15.47 -7.92
C GLY A 65 -8.48 -16.07 -6.71
N ASP A 66 -8.27 -17.36 -6.43
CA ASP A 66 -8.83 -18.04 -5.25
C ASP A 66 -8.49 -17.29 -3.95
N THR A 67 -7.23 -16.86 -3.85
CA THR A 67 -6.71 -16.12 -2.69
C THR A 67 -7.35 -14.74 -2.56
N VAL A 68 -7.56 -14.04 -3.68
CA VAL A 68 -8.23 -12.72 -3.69
C VAL A 68 -9.72 -12.86 -3.36
N GLU A 69 -10.40 -13.88 -3.88
CA GLU A 69 -11.81 -14.15 -3.58
C GLU A 69 -12.03 -14.48 -2.10
N GLU A 70 -11.10 -15.18 -1.45
CA GLU A 70 -11.17 -15.41 0.00
C GLU A 70 -10.96 -14.12 0.81
N ILE A 71 -10.07 -13.22 0.36
CA ILE A 71 -9.90 -11.89 0.98
C ILE A 71 -11.18 -11.05 0.81
N ASP A 72 -11.79 -11.08 -0.38
CA ASP A 72 -13.07 -10.38 -0.65
C ASP A 72 -14.20 -10.90 0.27
N TRP A 73 -14.36 -12.22 0.35
CA TRP A 73 -15.28 -12.85 1.30
C TRP A 73 -15.01 -12.40 2.74
N SER A 74 -13.74 -12.32 3.12
CA SER A 74 -13.35 -11.90 4.45
C SER A 74 -13.73 -10.44 4.75
N VAL A 75 -13.51 -9.52 3.80
CA VAL A 75 -13.94 -8.12 3.93
C VAL A 75 -15.46 -8.06 4.07
N ARG A 76 -16.20 -8.85 3.28
CA ARG A 76 -17.66 -8.97 3.42
C ARG A 76 -18.06 -9.40 4.83
N ARG A 77 -17.44 -10.44 5.40
CA ARG A 77 -17.74 -10.89 6.78
C ARG A 77 -17.58 -9.76 7.80
N ILE A 78 -16.53 -8.97 7.69
CA ILE A 78 -16.28 -7.82 8.59
C ILE A 78 -17.37 -6.76 8.45
N VAL A 79 -17.72 -6.38 7.21
CA VAL A 79 -18.77 -5.38 6.94
C VAL A 79 -20.15 -5.86 7.40
N GLU A 80 -20.48 -7.13 7.20
CA GLU A 80 -21.70 -7.75 7.72
C GLU A 80 -21.76 -7.68 9.24
N THR A 81 -20.69 -8.10 9.94
CA THR A 81 -20.61 -8.01 11.41
C THR A 81 -20.81 -6.57 11.91
N LEU A 82 -20.18 -5.58 11.28
CA LEU A 82 -20.38 -4.17 11.64
C LEU A 82 -21.85 -3.74 11.48
N THR A 83 -22.52 -4.21 10.43
CA THR A 83 -23.92 -3.89 10.13
C THR A 83 -24.87 -4.56 11.12
N GLU A 84 -24.69 -5.87 11.38
CA GLU A 84 -25.47 -6.66 12.33
C GLU A 84 -25.40 -6.09 13.75
N LEU A 85 -24.21 -5.61 14.16
CA LEU A 85 -23.99 -4.97 15.45
C LEU A 85 -24.38 -3.48 15.47
N LYS A 86 -24.85 -2.91 14.36
CA LYS A 86 -25.21 -1.49 14.20
C LYS A 86 -24.04 -0.53 14.50
N LEU A 87 -22.83 -0.94 14.13
CA LEU A 87 -21.59 -0.18 14.28
C LEU A 87 -21.15 0.50 12.97
N ASP A 88 -21.74 0.12 11.84
CA ASP A 88 -21.43 0.61 10.49
C ASP A 88 -21.41 2.14 10.37
N ARG A 89 -22.41 2.82 10.93
CA ARG A 89 -22.49 4.30 10.89
C ARG A 89 -21.44 5.02 11.74
N ASN A 90 -20.75 4.29 12.61
CA ASN A 90 -19.71 4.81 13.50
C ASN A 90 -18.35 4.14 13.28
N THR A 91 -18.17 3.47 12.15
CA THR A 91 -16.92 2.77 11.81
C THR A 91 -16.45 3.20 10.43
N LEU A 92 -15.22 3.71 10.34
CA LEU A 92 -14.51 3.87 9.08
C LEU A 92 -13.81 2.55 8.74
N VAL A 93 -14.10 1.99 7.56
CA VAL A 93 -13.36 0.86 6.98
C VAL A 93 -12.48 1.40 5.84
N VAL A 94 -11.19 1.08 5.89
CA VAL A 94 -10.22 1.43 4.84
C VAL A 94 -9.64 0.14 4.26
N PHE A 95 -9.69 0.01 2.94
CA PHE A 95 -9.07 -1.10 2.21
C PHE A 95 -7.98 -0.54 1.28
N THR A 96 -6.76 -1.07 1.38
CA THR A 96 -5.64 -0.71 0.50
C THR A 96 -4.59 -1.83 0.43
N SER A 97 -3.52 -1.61 -0.33
CA SER A 97 -2.38 -2.52 -0.49
C SER A 97 -1.07 -1.83 -0.07
N ASP A 98 -0.05 -2.62 0.27
CA ASP A 98 1.28 -2.13 0.66
C ASP A 98 2.14 -1.69 -0.53
N ASN A 99 2.02 -2.40 -1.66
CA ASN A 99 2.68 -2.13 -2.93
C ASN A 99 1.88 -2.69 -4.11
N GLY A 100 2.38 -2.44 -5.32
CA GLY A 100 1.90 -3.05 -6.56
C GLY A 100 2.11 -4.57 -6.66
N PRO A 101 1.63 -5.22 -7.74
CA PRO A 101 1.67 -6.66 -7.90
C PRO A 101 3.08 -7.19 -8.17
N TRP A 102 3.38 -8.39 -7.70
CA TRP A 102 4.64 -9.06 -8.02
C TRP A 102 4.56 -9.77 -9.38
N LEU A 103 4.76 -9.01 -10.46
CA LEU A 103 4.54 -9.47 -11.84
C LEU A 103 5.42 -10.67 -12.26
N THR A 104 6.59 -10.85 -11.65
CA THR A 104 7.48 -11.98 -11.93
C THR A 104 6.86 -13.33 -11.59
N MET A 105 5.87 -13.35 -10.70
CA MET A 105 5.12 -14.55 -10.31
C MET A 105 4.05 -14.96 -11.33
N ARG A 106 3.88 -14.19 -12.42
CA ARG A 106 2.98 -14.49 -13.54
C ARG A 106 1.56 -14.81 -13.04
N GLN A 107 1.07 -16.02 -13.29
CA GLN A 107 -0.27 -16.47 -12.89
C GLN A 107 -0.46 -16.54 -11.36
N LEU A 108 0.63 -16.58 -10.59
CA LEU A 108 0.61 -16.50 -9.13
C LEU A 108 0.83 -15.07 -8.61
N GLY A 109 0.80 -14.07 -9.50
CA GLY A 109 0.92 -12.65 -9.18
C GLY A 109 -0.36 -11.86 -9.50
N GLY A 110 -0.39 -10.63 -8.99
CA GLY A 110 -1.46 -9.67 -9.29
C GLY A 110 -1.33 -9.04 -10.68
N SER A 111 -2.22 -8.07 -10.97
CA SER A 111 -2.19 -7.26 -12.19
C SER A 111 -2.08 -5.79 -11.82
N ALA A 112 -1.30 -5.04 -12.60
CA ALA A 112 -1.19 -3.58 -12.49
C ALA A 112 -2.23 -2.86 -13.38
N GLY A 113 -3.06 -3.63 -14.10
CA GLY A 113 -4.00 -3.09 -15.08
C GLY A 113 -3.25 -2.38 -16.20
N MET A 114 -3.60 -1.11 -16.43
CA MET A 114 -2.97 -0.26 -17.45
C MET A 114 -1.68 0.42 -16.99
N LEU A 115 -1.33 0.28 -15.71
CA LEU A 115 -0.17 0.94 -15.12
C LEU A 115 1.11 0.19 -15.50
N ARG A 116 2.22 0.94 -15.56
CA ARG A 116 3.52 0.38 -15.91
C ARG A 116 4.16 -0.34 -14.73
N ASP A 117 4.67 -1.54 -15.02
CA ASP A 117 5.46 -2.38 -14.11
C ASP A 117 4.72 -2.76 -12.79
N GLY A 118 5.45 -3.23 -11.77
CA GLY A 118 4.90 -3.73 -10.51
C GLY A 118 5.87 -3.60 -9.34
N LYS A 119 5.69 -4.47 -8.34
CA LYS A 119 6.43 -4.49 -7.06
C LYS A 119 7.93 -4.27 -7.26
N GLY A 120 8.51 -3.38 -6.47
CA GLY A 120 9.95 -3.10 -6.48
C GLY A 120 10.38 -2.00 -7.46
N THR A 121 9.44 -1.39 -8.17
CA THR A 121 9.72 -0.25 -9.06
C THR A 121 8.99 1.00 -8.60
N THR A 122 9.45 2.17 -9.08
CA THR A 122 8.81 3.47 -8.83
C THR A 122 7.90 3.91 -9.98
N TRP A 123 7.59 3.01 -10.93
CA TRP A 123 6.53 3.20 -11.92
C TRP A 123 5.16 3.15 -11.23
N GLU A 124 4.11 3.68 -11.88
CA GLU A 124 2.77 3.75 -11.28
C GLU A 124 2.27 2.37 -10.85
N GLY A 125 2.53 1.31 -11.62
CA GLY A 125 2.11 -0.04 -11.26
C GLY A 125 2.82 -0.61 -10.04
N GLY A 126 3.96 -0.05 -9.63
CA GLY A 126 4.69 -0.47 -8.43
C GLY A 126 4.19 0.13 -7.13
N MET A 127 3.60 1.33 -7.17
CA MET A 127 3.29 2.11 -5.96
C MET A 127 1.88 2.74 -5.94
N ARG A 128 1.15 2.79 -7.07
CA ARG A 128 -0.28 3.18 -7.08
C ARG A 128 -1.12 1.95 -6.72
N VAL A 129 -1.85 2.03 -5.62
CA VAL A 129 -2.60 0.91 -5.03
C VAL A 129 -4.10 1.20 -5.01
N PRO A 130 -4.97 0.16 -4.96
CA PRO A 130 -6.39 0.39 -4.66
C PRO A 130 -6.54 1.06 -3.29
N ALA A 131 -7.49 1.97 -3.17
CA ALA A 131 -7.83 2.62 -1.91
C ALA A 131 -9.35 2.85 -1.85
N ILE A 132 -10.01 2.23 -0.88
CA ILE A 132 -11.45 2.37 -0.66
C ILE A 132 -11.66 2.84 0.78
N PHE A 133 -12.44 3.91 0.94
CA PHE A 133 -12.88 4.41 2.23
C PHE A 133 -14.39 4.24 2.33
N TRP A 134 -14.85 3.47 3.31
CA TRP A 134 -16.26 3.16 3.51
C TRP A 134 -16.69 3.60 4.91
N TRP A 135 -17.66 4.52 4.97
CA TRP A 135 -18.25 4.99 6.22
C TRP A 135 -19.69 5.50 6.01
N PRO A 136 -20.69 4.61 6.11
CA PRO A 136 -22.09 4.94 5.86
C PRO A 136 -22.59 6.15 6.67
N GLY A 137 -23.21 7.10 5.97
CA GLY A 137 -23.75 8.32 6.58
C GLY A 137 -22.71 9.38 6.97
N ARG A 138 -21.42 9.15 6.69
CA ARG A 138 -20.33 10.12 6.90
C ARG A 138 -19.60 10.46 5.61
N ILE A 139 -19.27 9.45 4.80
CA ILE A 139 -18.63 9.63 3.50
C ILE A 139 -19.71 9.48 2.41
N GLN A 140 -19.80 10.47 1.52
CA GLN A 140 -20.66 10.39 0.35
C GLN A 140 -20.01 9.51 -0.74
N PRO A 141 -20.77 8.66 -1.44
CA PRO A 141 -20.25 7.89 -2.56
C PRO A 141 -19.67 8.81 -3.65
N GLN A 142 -18.37 8.67 -3.94
CA GLN A 142 -17.67 9.45 -4.95
C GLN A 142 -16.38 8.76 -5.40
N VAL A 143 -15.84 9.21 -6.53
CA VAL A 143 -14.47 8.90 -6.96
C VAL A 143 -13.64 10.15 -6.72
N VAL A 144 -12.60 10.04 -5.89
CA VAL A 144 -11.63 11.11 -5.67
C VAL A 144 -10.44 10.88 -6.60
N THR A 145 -10.21 11.83 -7.51
CA THR A 145 -9.09 11.77 -8.47
C THR A 145 -7.84 12.52 -7.98
N GLY A 146 -7.95 13.26 -6.87
CA GLY A 146 -6.81 13.92 -6.24
C GLY A 146 -5.78 12.93 -5.70
N VAL A 147 -4.55 13.40 -5.53
CA VAL A 147 -3.42 12.56 -5.09
C VAL A 147 -3.59 12.17 -3.62
N GLY A 148 -3.31 10.91 -3.27
CA GLY A 148 -3.30 10.44 -1.87
C GLY A 148 -2.11 9.52 -1.61
N SER A 149 -1.74 9.37 -0.34
CA SER A 149 -0.69 8.43 0.09
C SER A 149 -1.14 7.63 1.31
N THR A 150 -0.64 6.41 1.46
CA THR A 150 -0.83 5.62 2.71
C THR A 150 -0.22 6.33 3.93
N LEU A 151 0.74 7.24 3.73
CA LEU A 151 1.27 8.13 4.77
C LEU A 151 0.15 8.98 5.40
N ASP A 152 -0.85 9.38 4.62
CA ASP A 152 -1.95 10.27 5.03
C ASP A 152 -2.92 9.61 6.01
N LEU A 153 -2.90 8.29 6.12
CA LEU A 153 -3.77 7.56 7.04
C LEU A 153 -3.53 7.99 8.50
N THR A 154 -2.28 8.25 8.88
CA THR A 154 -1.93 8.62 10.26
C THR A 154 -2.58 9.94 10.71
N PRO A 155 -2.35 11.09 10.05
CA PRO A 155 -3.01 12.35 10.43
C PRO A 155 -4.52 12.30 10.22
N THR A 156 -5.00 11.59 9.19
CA THR A 156 -6.44 11.44 8.95
C THR A 156 -7.12 10.71 10.12
N PHE A 157 -6.55 9.60 10.58
CA PHE A 157 -7.09 8.87 11.73
C PHE A 157 -6.98 9.66 13.03
N ALA A 158 -5.87 10.38 13.24
CA ALA A 158 -5.71 11.26 14.40
C ALA A 158 -6.79 12.36 14.43
N SER A 159 -7.03 13.03 13.29
CA SER A 159 -8.07 14.05 13.13
C SER A 159 -9.46 13.50 13.45
N LEU A 160 -9.81 12.34 12.87
CA LEU A 160 -11.10 11.67 13.12
C LEU A 160 -11.28 11.22 14.58
N ALA A 161 -10.20 10.78 15.22
CA ALA A 161 -10.18 10.37 16.62
C ALA A 161 -10.04 11.54 17.60
N ARG A 162 -9.83 12.78 17.11
CA ARG A 162 -9.49 13.96 17.90
C ARG A 162 -8.24 13.76 18.78
N ALA A 163 -7.25 13.05 18.22
CA ALA A 163 -5.97 12.80 18.85
C ALA A 163 -4.92 13.80 18.33
N ASP A 164 -4.01 14.20 19.22
CA ASP A 164 -2.86 15.03 18.86
C ASP A 164 -1.73 14.18 18.27
N LEU A 165 -1.09 14.68 17.20
CA LEU A 165 0.18 14.16 16.72
C LEU A 165 1.34 14.71 17.56
N ALA A 166 2.45 13.96 17.59
CA ALA A 166 3.65 14.37 18.29
C ALA A 166 4.25 15.62 17.62
N LYS A 167 4.58 16.65 18.40
CA LYS A 167 5.08 17.94 17.87
C LYS A 167 6.60 17.99 17.69
N ASP A 168 7.27 16.88 17.95
CA ASP A 168 8.74 16.74 17.98
C ASP A 168 9.35 16.30 16.63
N ARG A 169 8.53 16.19 15.58
CA ARG A 169 8.96 15.71 14.26
C ARG A 169 8.19 16.38 13.14
N VAL A 170 8.78 16.33 11.94
CA VAL A 170 8.11 16.69 10.70
C VAL A 170 7.37 15.46 10.17
N TYR A 171 6.18 15.67 9.61
CA TYR A 171 5.39 14.63 8.98
C TYR A 171 5.32 14.86 7.48
N ASP A 172 5.58 13.81 6.69
CA ASP A 172 5.35 13.81 5.23
C ASP A 172 3.86 13.67 4.87
N SER A 173 3.01 13.40 5.86
CA SER A 173 1.60 13.08 5.72
C SER A 173 0.68 14.29 5.87
N VAL A 174 -0.50 14.24 5.24
CA VAL A 174 -1.52 15.30 5.33
C VAL A 174 -2.88 14.73 5.75
N ASP A 175 -3.70 15.53 6.41
CA ASP A 175 -5.05 15.14 6.82
C ASP A 175 -6.03 15.17 5.63
N GLN A 176 -6.57 14.01 5.27
CA GLN A 176 -7.56 13.84 4.20
C GLN A 176 -9.00 13.84 4.72
N SER A 177 -9.23 14.09 6.01
CA SER A 177 -10.58 14.13 6.59
C SER A 177 -11.51 15.17 5.93
N PRO A 178 -11.05 16.37 5.48
CA PRO A 178 -11.92 17.27 4.73
C PRO A 178 -12.33 16.70 3.38
N THR A 179 -11.42 16.03 2.66
CA THR A 179 -11.71 15.35 1.40
C THR A 179 -12.74 14.25 1.58
N LEU A 180 -12.56 13.41 2.60
CA LEU A 180 -13.46 12.27 2.87
C LEU A 180 -14.85 12.71 3.35
N LEU A 181 -14.93 13.67 4.27
CA LEU A 181 -16.18 14.04 4.96
C LEU A 181 -16.94 15.18 4.27
N GLN A 182 -16.24 16.04 3.51
CA GLN A 182 -16.81 17.27 2.95
C GLN A 182 -16.69 17.32 1.42
N GLY A 183 -16.03 16.35 0.79
CA GLY A 183 -15.81 16.35 -0.66
C GLY A 183 -14.86 17.47 -1.13
N ALA A 184 -14.02 17.99 -0.24
CA ALA A 184 -12.98 18.95 -0.61
C ALA A 184 -11.94 18.30 -1.54
N PRO A 185 -11.23 19.06 -2.39
CA PRO A 185 -10.04 18.55 -3.08
C PRO A 185 -9.05 17.89 -2.12
N SER A 186 -8.24 16.96 -2.62
CA SER A 186 -7.19 16.34 -1.79
C SER A 186 -6.28 17.41 -1.20
N ALA A 187 -5.91 17.26 0.07
CA ALA A 187 -4.93 18.10 0.72
C ALA A 187 -3.49 17.86 0.21
N ARG A 188 -3.29 16.81 -0.60
CA ARG A 188 -2.00 16.41 -1.16
C ARG A 188 -1.95 16.69 -2.66
N ASP A 189 -0.85 17.30 -3.06
CA ASP A 189 -0.51 17.49 -4.48
C ASP A 189 0.83 16.84 -4.88
N VAL A 190 1.69 16.53 -3.90
CA VAL A 190 3.05 16.00 -4.15
C VAL A 190 3.25 14.63 -3.50
N VAL A 191 3.90 13.71 -4.21
CA VAL A 191 4.36 12.40 -3.68
C VAL A 191 5.79 12.14 -4.13
N PHE A 192 6.65 11.79 -3.18
CA PHE A 192 8.02 11.34 -3.43
C PHE A 192 8.07 9.80 -3.45
N PHE A 193 8.64 9.25 -4.52
CA PHE A 193 8.78 7.80 -4.72
C PHE A 193 10.22 7.41 -4.43
N TYR A 194 10.43 6.78 -3.28
CA TYR A 194 11.73 6.28 -2.87
C TYR A 194 11.94 4.85 -3.35
N ARG A 195 13.17 4.54 -3.76
CA ARG A 195 13.70 3.18 -3.79
C ARG A 195 14.94 3.13 -2.91
N LEU A 196 14.90 2.31 -1.87
CA LEU A 196 15.89 2.30 -0.80
C LEU A 196 16.08 3.71 -0.21
N GLN A 197 17.24 4.33 -0.39
CA GLN A 197 17.60 5.62 0.21
C GLN A 197 17.39 6.81 -0.73
N ASP A 198 17.09 6.54 -2.00
CA ASP A 198 17.10 7.54 -3.06
C ASP A 198 15.69 7.90 -3.52
N VAL A 199 15.45 9.19 -3.76
CA VAL A 199 14.28 9.67 -4.50
C VAL A 199 14.46 9.33 -5.97
N TYR A 200 13.66 8.40 -6.49
CA TYR A 200 13.71 7.98 -7.88
C TYR A 200 12.73 8.78 -8.75
N ALA A 201 11.55 9.07 -8.21
CA ALA A 201 10.54 9.85 -8.91
C ALA A 201 9.79 10.79 -7.97
N VAL A 202 9.18 11.82 -8.54
CA VAL A 202 8.28 12.75 -7.84
C VAL A 202 7.06 13.02 -8.69
N ARG A 203 5.87 12.91 -8.10
CA ARG A 203 4.61 13.35 -8.71
C ARG A 203 4.20 14.69 -8.10
N MET A 204 3.83 15.67 -8.93
CA MET A 204 3.23 16.96 -8.58
C MET A 204 1.99 17.15 -9.46
N GLY A 205 0.81 17.06 -8.86
CA GLY A 205 -0.47 17.03 -9.57
C GLY A 205 -0.51 15.90 -10.61
N PRO A 206 -0.79 16.21 -11.89
CA PRO A 206 -0.81 15.19 -12.95
C PRO A 206 0.60 14.81 -13.44
N TYR A 207 1.64 15.57 -13.10
CA TYR A 207 2.98 15.39 -13.66
C TYR A 207 3.85 14.52 -12.76
N LYS A 208 4.50 13.51 -13.34
CA LYS A 208 5.44 12.64 -12.64
C LYS A 208 6.79 12.63 -13.34
N ALA A 209 7.83 13.05 -12.63
CA ALA A 209 9.20 13.05 -13.13
C ALA A 209 9.98 11.86 -12.57
N HIS A 210 10.70 11.12 -13.41
CA HIS A 210 11.64 10.07 -13.02
C HIS A 210 13.07 10.55 -13.22
N PHE A 211 13.79 10.70 -12.10
CA PHE A 211 15.23 10.98 -12.07
C PHE A 211 16.04 9.70 -12.27
N VAL A 212 15.51 8.58 -11.78
CA VAL A 212 16.13 7.27 -11.89
C VAL A 212 15.06 6.25 -12.23
N THR A 213 15.35 5.38 -13.20
CA THR A 213 14.51 4.21 -13.51
C THR A 213 15.31 2.94 -13.30
N GLU A 214 14.69 1.93 -12.72
CA GLU A 214 15.31 0.64 -12.47
C GLU A 214 14.24 -0.46 -12.47
N SER A 215 14.54 -1.60 -13.08
CA SER A 215 13.63 -2.76 -13.12
C SER A 215 13.40 -3.37 -11.72
N SER A 216 12.35 -4.19 -11.59
CA SER A 216 12.03 -4.92 -10.36
C SER A 216 13.20 -5.80 -9.87
N PHE A 217 13.16 -6.22 -8.59
CA PHE A 217 14.23 -7.00 -7.96
C PHE A 217 14.58 -8.28 -8.74
N GLY A 218 15.87 -8.53 -8.95
CA GLY A 218 16.37 -9.74 -9.61
C GLY A 218 17.79 -9.57 -10.14
N GLU A 219 18.34 -10.64 -10.72
CA GLU A 219 19.61 -10.56 -11.44
C GLU A 219 19.46 -9.70 -12.70
N GLY A 220 20.44 -8.84 -12.98
CA GLY A 220 20.45 -7.97 -14.17
C GLY A 220 19.62 -6.68 -14.04
N THR A 221 19.25 -6.26 -12.83
CA THR A 221 18.65 -4.94 -12.60
C THR A 221 19.58 -3.83 -13.08
N GLN A 222 19.12 -3.00 -14.01
CA GLN A 222 19.88 -1.87 -14.53
C GLN A 222 19.29 -0.56 -14.01
N ARG A 223 20.06 0.12 -13.15
CA ARG A 223 19.78 1.50 -12.75
C ARG A 223 20.18 2.44 -13.89
N THR A 224 19.26 3.29 -14.31
CA THR A 224 19.50 4.34 -15.31
C THR A 224 19.14 5.69 -14.71
N GLU A 225 20.09 6.62 -14.72
CA GLU A 225 19.87 8.01 -14.31
C GLU A 225 19.49 8.86 -15.53
N HIS A 226 18.60 9.83 -15.32
CA HIS A 226 18.05 10.67 -16.38
C HIS A 226 18.33 12.15 -16.10
N ASP A 227 19.02 12.81 -17.03
CA ASP A 227 19.19 14.27 -17.04
C ASP A 227 19.04 14.82 -18.47
N PRO A 228 17.94 15.53 -18.78
CA PRO A 228 16.82 15.84 -17.89
C PRO A 228 16.02 14.60 -17.45
N PRO A 229 15.30 14.65 -16.31
CA PRO A 229 14.36 13.61 -15.90
C PRO A 229 13.31 13.33 -16.96
N LEU A 230 12.90 12.07 -17.08
CA LEU A 230 11.70 11.72 -17.85
C LEU A 230 10.49 12.35 -17.18
N LEU A 231 9.52 12.83 -17.95
CA LEU A 231 8.30 13.44 -17.43
C LEU A 231 7.08 12.85 -18.12
N PHE A 232 6.07 12.50 -17.33
CA PHE A 232 4.80 11.99 -17.82
C PHE A 232 3.64 12.75 -17.20
N ASN A 233 2.57 12.95 -17.95
CA ASN A 233 1.26 13.32 -17.39
C ASN A 233 0.50 12.03 -17.09
N VAL A 234 0.42 11.61 -15.82
CA VAL A 234 -0.13 10.31 -15.42
C VAL A 234 -1.65 10.27 -15.30
N ASP A 235 -2.33 11.40 -15.52
CA ASP A 235 -3.78 11.47 -15.63
C ASP A 235 -4.21 11.25 -17.09
N GLU A 236 -3.38 11.63 -18.07
CA GLU A 236 -3.60 11.39 -19.50
C GLU A 236 -2.92 10.10 -20.01
N ASP A 237 -1.72 9.79 -19.49
CA ASP A 237 -0.91 8.62 -19.80
C ASP A 237 -0.54 7.86 -18.51
N PRO A 238 -1.49 7.12 -17.91
CA PRO A 238 -1.24 6.33 -16.70
C PRO A 238 -0.25 5.18 -16.91
N SER A 239 0.10 4.88 -18.18
CA SER A 239 1.06 3.86 -18.56
C SER A 239 2.50 4.37 -18.66
N GLU A 240 2.72 5.68 -18.48
CA GLU A 240 4.05 6.30 -18.54
C GLU A 240 4.81 5.88 -19.82
N SER A 241 4.11 5.94 -20.96
CA SER A 241 4.58 5.52 -22.28
C SER A 241 5.17 6.66 -23.11
N PHE A 242 4.70 7.90 -22.91
CA PHE A 242 5.06 9.05 -23.72
C PHE A 242 5.78 10.11 -22.89
N ASP A 243 7.11 10.16 -23.00
CA ASP A 243 7.91 11.20 -22.35
C ASP A 243 7.60 12.58 -22.96
N ILE A 244 7.20 13.52 -22.11
CA ILE A 244 6.88 14.91 -22.46
C ILE A 244 7.92 15.91 -21.93
N SER A 245 9.03 15.44 -21.34
CA SER A 245 10.09 16.26 -20.73
C SER A 245 10.53 17.45 -21.59
N ALA A 246 10.81 17.22 -22.87
CA ALA A 246 11.28 18.23 -23.81
C ALA A 246 10.31 19.40 -24.03
N ARG A 247 9.01 19.21 -23.77
CA ARG A 247 7.96 20.22 -23.96
C ARG A 247 7.59 20.97 -22.67
N HIS A 248 8.05 20.50 -21.51
CA HIS A 248 7.67 21.04 -20.20
C HIS A 248 8.88 21.26 -19.28
N PRO A 249 9.90 22.04 -19.70
CA PRO A 249 11.06 22.33 -18.86
C PRO A 249 10.68 23.12 -17.59
N ASP A 250 9.63 23.93 -17.64
CA ASP A 250 9.12 24.69 -16.48
C ASP A 250 8.56 23.77 -15.38
N VAL A 251 7.90 22.68 -15.76
CA VAL A 251 7.40 21.66 -14.82
C VAL A 251 8.56 20.91 -14.18
N LEU A 252 9.59 20.55 -14.96
CA LEU A 252 10.78 19.91 -14.44
C LEU A 252 11.51 20.78 -13.41
N GLU A 253 11.63 22.08 -13.66
CA GLU A 253 12.27 23.00 -12.70
C GLU A 253 11.49 23.13 -11.39
N LYS A 254 10.15 23.15 -11.44
CA LYS A 254 9.30 23.10 -10.24
C LYS A 254 9.53 21.81 -9.45
N ILE A 255 9.54 20.66 -10.13
CA ILE A 255 9.77 19.36 -9.47
C ILE A 255 11.20 19.27 -8.89
N ARG A 256 12.22 19.79 -9.60
CA ARG A 256 13.58 19.87 -9.06
C ARG A 256 13.66 20.74 -7.81
N ALA A 257 12.90 21.85 -7.75
CA ALA A 257 12.80 22.68 -6.56
C ALA A 257 12.21 21.88 -5.38
N LEU A 258 11.10 21.17 -5.59
CA LEU A 258 10.50 20.30 -4.58
C LEU A 258 11.49 19.24 -4.06
N VAL A 259 12.29 18.63 -4.94
CA VAL A 259 13.33 17.66 -4.53
C VAL A 259 14.41 18.32 -3.67
N ARG A 260 14.86 19.53 -4.02
CA ARG A 260 15.85 20.27 -3.22
C ARG A 260 15.31 20.62 -1.83
N GLU A 261 14.07 21.12 -1.78
CA GLU A 261 13.39 21.46 -0.52
C GLU A 261 13.22 20.24 0.37
N HIS A 262 12.70 19.15 -0.18
CA HIS A 262 12.53 17.88 0.54
C HIS A 262 13.85 17.34 1.08
N ARG A 263 14.91 17.29 0.26
CA ARG A 263 16.22 16.83 0.70
C ARG A 263 16.81 17.69 1.82
N ALA A 264 16.51 18.99 1.85
CA ALA A 264 16.98 19.88 2.91
C ALA A 264 16.29 19.61 4.28
N THR A 265 15.13 18.96 4.30
CA THR A 265 14.43 18.59 5.54
C THR A 265 14.80 17.19 6.04
N ILE A 266 15.41 16.34 5.22
CA ILE A 266 15.76 14.97 5.61
C ILE A 266 16.93 14.96 6.58
N GLN A 267 16.69 14.40 7.76
CA GLN A 267 17.74 14.02 8.71
C GLN A 267 17.99 12.51 8.57
N PRO A 268 19.20 12.07 8.17
CA PRO A 268 19.51 10.65 8.10
C PRO A 268 19.33 9.98 9.45
N VAL A 269 18.61 8.86 9.46
CA VAL A 269 18.48 7.99 10.63
C VAL A 269 19.28 6.71 10.39
N GLU A 270 19.60 6.01 11.47
CA GLU A 270 20.33 4.75 11.37
C GLU A 270 19.53 3.72 10.56
N ASN A 271 20.17 3.16 9.53
CA ASN A 271 19.58 2.15 8.67
C ASN A 271 19.35 0.83 9.45
N GLN A 272 18.10 0.60 9.85
CA GLN A 272 17.70 -0.60 10.59
C GLN A 272 17.75 -1.88 9.74
N LEU A 273 17.76 -1.77 8.40
CA LEU A 273 17.91 -2.92 7.50
C LEU A 273 19.37 -3.40 7.43
N ASN A 274 20.35 -2.53 7.72
CA ASN A 274 21.76 -2.88 7.78
C ASN A 274 22.21 -3.40 9.15
N ARG A 275 21.39 -3.24 10.20
CA ARG A 275 21.70 -3.73 11.56
C ARG A 275 21.80 -5.26 11.65
N TYR A 276 21.28 -5.98 10.65
CA TYR A 276 21.35 -7.43 10.59
C TYR A 276 22.26 -7.82 9.42
N PRO A 277 23.45 -8.41 9.66
CA PRO A 277 24.33 -8.81 8.58
C PRO A 277 23.65 -9.85 7.67
N PRO A 278 23.96 -9.86 6.37
CA PRO A 278 23.56 -10.96 5.48
C PRO A 278 24.01 -12.30 6.07
N GLY A 279 23.07 -13.17 6.44
CA GLY A 279 23.36 -14.52 6.94
C GLY A 279 23.07 -14.76 8.43
N GLU A 280 22.80 -13.74 9.24
CA GLU A 280 22.29 -13.96 10.60
C GLU A 280 20.81 -14.33 10.57
N LYS A 281 20.54 -15.63 10.44
CA LYS A 281 19.19 -16.20 10.53
C LYS A 281 18.63 -15.92 11.93
N ARG A 282 17.47 -15.26 12.00
CA ARG A 282 16.60 -15.35 13.19
C ARG A 282 16.11 -16.80 13.30
N GLY A 283 16.73 -17.56 14.19
CA GLY A 283 16.37 -18.94 14.53
C GLY A 283 16.97 -19.97 13.58
N GLU A 284 17.67 -20.96 14.13
CA GLU A 284 18.39 -22.03 13.42
C GLU A 284 17.53 -23.00 12.58
N GLU A 285 16.25 -22.70 12.31
CA GLU A 285 15.33 -23.60 11.59
C GLU A 285 14.65 -22.97 10.35
N GLY A 286 15.08 -21.79 9.90
CA GLY A 286 14.54 -21.14 8.70
C GLY A 286 15.40 -21.41 7.46
N LEU A 287 14.77 -21.86 6.37
CA LEU A 287 15.33 -22.18 5.05
C LEU A 287 15.92 -23.60 4.93
N ARG A 288 15.04 -24.60 4.86
CA ARG A 288 15.26 -25.69 3.89
C ARG A 288 14.98 -25.13 2.49
N PRO A 289 15.76 -25.45 1.45
CA PRO A 289 15.44 -25.06 0.08
C PRO A 289 14.07 -25.64 -0.28
N TRP A 290 13.15 -24.79 -0.73
CA TRP A 290 11.92 -25.23 -1.38
C TRP A 290 12.31 -25.78 -2.76
N GLY A 291 12.47 -27.10 -2.85
CA GLY A 291 12.85 -27.77 -4.09
C GLY A 291 13.30 -29.22 -3.88
N LYS A 292 12.34 -30.13 -3.75
CA LYS A 292 12.38 -31.46 -4.36
C LYS A 292 11.01 -31.73 -4.96
#